data_AF-A0AAD3R730-F1
#
_entry.id   AF-A0AAD3R730-F1
#
_cell.length_a   1.000
_cell.length_b   1.000
_cell.length_c   1.000
_cell.angle_alpha   90.00
_cell.angle_beta   90.00
_cell.angle_gamma   90.00
#
_symmetry.space_group_name_H-M   'P 1'
#
loop_
_entity.id
_entity.type
_entity.pdbx_description
1 polymer ?
#
loop_
_entity_poly.entity_id
_entity_poly.type
_entity_poly.pdbx_seq_one_letter_code
_entity_poly.pdbx_strand_id
1 'polypeptide(L)'
;MDTQDQQPVSNELQDRLQALTEENLQLHDKNERLFAKVGYLESRLGHLASSNTDLSCRLVQSEEEKLKISKELVEEKIQTNKMREQFEEEKFELKNKILNQGSVITELEMERDKLSRELQSTEAHLKVGEKSGRDLTEEYAALKKNYLVLAKARDKELAQSEELSTELLALAQAQDALRRQLEEQQQSVKTTTQGLHGELDRVQALINHMSYNRVKPEDLATLNKEQKTMEKTLLGNQDEIKDMLEKMKNSYEEQQKKLEEKVVAMGKEHQENKRAIHNSQQKLSEQSAALMCSQSQVKEVEEENSKLQLQVKELNEEYRARLVCYLQDLAGYIDGLEDGKTPSEGTKMRSFVESMLQDVRSSYRVREEQLASAARSYKKRLQKMTKTHHALLIAYRVQREQILAKPESLGLDPGPPEAHFSLEPTELRGETENELQRLRQDKARLEGQLQVAALKMPVQNSSFQEPAKLEQICEESWLDMRTQLKEITDSTLVGLEKERALLITRATVAEAQVLELQDYIDNHLGRYKQEITRLRRVHGIQEAGRSQSANSSLR
;
A
#
# COMPACT_ATOMS: atom_id res chain seq x y z
N MET A 1 -112.00 36.50 -101.52
CA MET A 1 -111.01 36.30 -102.61
C MET A 1 -109.97 37.41 -102.48
N ASP A 2 -109.26 37.57 -101.36
CA ASP A 2 -108.28 36.70 -100.70
C ASP A 2 -107.01 36.44 -101.50
N THR A 3 -105.90 36.93 -100.92
CA THR A 3 -104.48 36.57 -101.10
C THR A 3 -103.82 36.84 -102.45
N GLN A 4 -103.18 38.01 -102.65
CA GLN A 4 -102.10 38.13 -103.65
C GLN A 4 -101.03 39.22 -103.45
N ASP A 5 -101.07 40.06 -102.40
CA ASP A 5 -100.08 41.16 -102.20
C ASP A 5 -99.03 40.91 -101.10
N GLN A 6 -98.87 39.67 -100.61
CA GLN A 6 -97.89 39.33 -99.55
C GLN A 6 -96.67 38.52 -100.03
N GLN A 7 -96.59 38.11 -101.31
CA GLN A 7 -95.54 37.21 -101.81
C GLN A 7 -94.11 37.79 -101.95
N PRO A 8 -93.87 39.04 -102.43
CA PRO A 8 -92.49 39.53 -102.58
C PRO A 8 -91.83 39.86 -101.23
N VAL A 9 -92.59 40.39 -100.27
CA VAL A 9 -92.12 40.61 -98.89
C VAL A 9 -91.88 39.27 -98.17
N SER A 10 -92.68 38.25 -98.46
CA SER A 10 -92.48 36.90 -97.93
C SER A 10 -91.18 36.25 -98.45
N ASN A 11 -90.82 36.46 -99.71
CA ASN A 11 -89.59 35.90 -100.28
C ASN A 11 -88.32 36.61 -99.76
N GLU A 12 -88.31 37.95 -99.65
CA GLU A 12 -87.18 38.67 -99.05
C GLU A 12 -86.97 38.32 -97.57
N LEU A 13 -88.07 38.12 -96.83
CA LEU A 13 -88.00 37.63 -95.45
C LEU A 13 -87.47 36.19 -95.39
N GLN A 14 -87.83 35.34 -96.36
CA GLN A 14 -87.37 33.95 -96.42
C GLN A 14 -85.87 33.86 -96.77
N ASP A 15 -85.37 34.66 -97.71
CA ASP A 15 -83.95 34.75 -98.04
C ASP A 15 -83.12 35.33 -96.88
N ARG A 16 -83.66 36.33 -96.18
CA ARG A 16 -83.02 36.88 -94.98
C ARG A 16 -83.00 35.89 -93.82
N LEU A 17 -84.06 35.09 -93.66
CA LEU A 17 -84.08 33.99 -92.70
C LEU A 17 -83.06 32.91 -93.06
N GLN A 18 -82.93 32.54 -94.33
CA GLN A 18 -81.90 31.59 -94.78
C GLN A 18 -80.49 32.10 -94.51
N ALA A 19 -80.18 33.34 -94.87
CA ALA A 19 -78.88 33.96 -94.60
C ALA A 19 -78.56 34.02 -93.09
N LEU A 20 -79.55 34.37 -92.26
CA LEU A 20 -79.41 34.33 -90.79
C LEU A 20 -79.23 32.90 -90.27
N THR A 21 -79.83 31.89 -90.92
CA THR A 21 -79.69 30.48 -90.52
C THR A 21 -78.29 29.97 -90.85
N GLU A 22 -77.76 30.32 -92.02
CA GLU A 22 -76.39 30.01 -92.44
C GLU A 22 -75.36 30.74 -91.56
N GLU A 23 -75.58 32.01 -91.24
CA GLU A 23 -74.73 32.77 -90.32
C GLU A 23 -74.74 32.15 -88.91
N ASN A 24 -75.92 31.78 -88.39
CA ASN A 24 -76.02 31.08 -87.11
C ASN A 24 -75.30 29.73 -87.14
N LEU A 25 -75.38 28.98 -88.23
CA LEU A 25 -74.64 27.72 -88.39
C LEU A 25 -73.12 27.98 -88.36
N GLN A 26 -72.63 28.98 -89.08
CA GLN A 26 -71.21 29.36 -89.05
C GLN A 26 -70.75 29.84 -87.67
N LEU A 27 -71.61 30.55 -86.94
CA LEU A 27 -71.34 30.97 -85.56
C LEU A 27 -71.30 29.76 -84.63
N HIS A 28 -72.21 28.80 -84.80
CA HIS A 28 -72.20 27.53 -84.07
C HIS A 28 -70.89 26.76 -84.30
N ASP A 29 -70.48 26.56 -85.55
CA ASP A 29 -69.22 25.87 -85.88
C ASP A 29 -68.00 26.57 -85.28
N LYS A 30 -67.96 27.91 -85.34
CA LYS A 30 -66.89 28.71 -84.72
C LYS A 30 -66.91 28.55 -83.20
N ASN A 31 -68.08 28.54 -82.58
CA ASN A 31 -68.24 28.38 -81.14
C ASN A 31 -67.81 26.97 -80.70
N GLU A 32 -68.17 25.93 -81.44
CA GLU A 32 -67.70 24.55 -81.17
C GLU A 32 -66.18 24.44 -81.24
N ARG A 33 -65.53 25.06 -82.24
CA ARG A 33 -64.06 25.11 -82.32
C ARG A 33 -63.43 25.87 -81.15
N LEU A 34 -64.07 26.95 -80.70
CA LEU A 34 -63.62 27.68 -79.51
C LEU A 34 -63.75 26.83 -78.25
N PHE A 35 -64.88 26.13 -78.05
CA PHE A 35 -65.06 25.21 -76.92
C PHE A 35 -64.03 24.08 -76.93
N ALA A 36 -63.74 23.48 -78.09
CA ALA A 36 -62.71 22.45 -78.20
C ALA A 36 -61.31 23.00 -77.83
N LYS A 37 -61.00 24.23 -78.25
CA LYS A 37 -59.73 24.91 -77.91
C LYS A 37 -59.66 25.26 -76.43
N VAL A 38 -60.75 25.72 -75.82
CA VAL A 38 -60.84 25.99 -74.39
C VAL A 38 -60.64 24.70 -73.61
N GLY A 39 -61.33 23.61 -73.95
CA GLY A 39 -61.14 22.31 -73.30
C GLY A 39 -59.72 21.75 -73.43
N TYR A 40 -59.06 21.96 -74.58
CA TYR A 40 -57.64 21.62 -74.73
C TYR A 40 -56.73 22.46 -73.80
N LEU A 41 -56.97 23.77 -73.71
CA LEU A 41 -56.20 24.65 -72.82
C LEU A 41 -56.44 24.32 -71.35
N GLU A 42 -57.68 24.02 -70.95
CA GLU A 42 -58.05 23.57 -69.60
C GLU A 42 -57.34 22.26 -69.25
N SER A 43 -57.35 21.28 -70.17
CA SER A 43 -56.65 20.01 -69.97
C SER A 43 -55.14 20.22 -69.82
N ARG A 44 -54.54 21.06 -70.67
CA ARG A 44 -53.12 21.39 -70.60
C ARG A 44 -52.78 22.16 -69.31
N LEU A 45 -53.64 23.06 -68.85
CA LEU A 45 -53.48 23.76 -67.58
C LEU A 45 -53.57 22.78 -66.40
N GLY A 46 -54.51 21.83 -66.45
CA GLY A 46 -54.62 20.75 -65.46
C GLY A 46 -53.36 19.90 -65.39
N HIS A 47 -52.81 19.48 -66.53
CA HIS A 47 -51.53 18.76 -66.58
C HIS A 47 -50.34 19.60 -66.08
N LEU A 48 -50.31 20.89 -66.40
CA LEU A 48 -49.27 21.79 -65.89
C LEU A 48 -49.38 21.93 -64.37
N ALA A 49 -50.59 22.11 -63.83
CA ALA A 49 -50.83 22.18 -62.41
C ALA A 49 -50.41 20.88 -61.69
N SER A 50 -50.78 19.71 -62.22
CA SER A 50 -50.39 18.42 -61.64
C SER A 50 -48.88 18.19 -61.70
N SER A 51 -48.23 18.54 -62.83
CA SER A 51 -46.77 18.44 -62.94
C SER A 51 -46.04 19.39 -61.98
N ASN A 52 -46.59 20.59 -61.75
CA ASN A 52 -46.02 21.55 -60.81
C ASN A 52 -46.16 21.08 -59.36
N THR A 53 -47.31 20.49 -59.00
CA THR A 53 -47.49 19.87 -57.68
C THR A 53 -46.56 18.67 -57.48
N ASP A 54 -46.40 17.82 -58.49
CA ASP A 54 -45.49 16.66 -58.42
C ASP A 54 -44.03 17.09 -58.25
N LEU A 55 -43.58 18.11 -59.00
CA LEU A 55 -42.25 18.68 -58.86
C LEU A 55 -42.04 19.32 -57.48
N SER A 56 -43.05 20.01 -56.95
CA SER A 56 -43.01 20.58 -55.60
C SER A 56 -42.91 19.50 -54.53
N CYS A 57 -43.68 18.42 -54.64
CA CYS A 57 -43.59 17.28 -53.73
C CYS A 57 -42.21 16.61 -53.77
N ARG A 58 -41.64 16.40 -54.97
CA ARG A 58 -40.28 15.84 -55.12
C ARG A 58 -39.21 16.75 -54.53
N LEU A 59 -39.36 18.06 -54.69
CA LEU A 59 -38.42 19.03 -54.10
C LEU A 59 -38.46 18.93 -52.57
N VAL A 60 -39.65 18.94 -51.96
CA VAL A 60 -39.81 18.77 -50.50
C VAL A 60 -39.17 17.48 -50.01
N GLN A 61 -39.43 16.35 -50.68
CA GLN A 61 -38.80 15.06 -50.34
C GLN A 61 -37.26 15.13 -50.42
N SER A 62 -36.71 15.76 -51.46
CA SER A 62 -35.26 15.92 -51.59
C SER A 62 -34.66 16.82 -50.50
N GLU A 63 -35.39 17.84 -50.04
CA GLU A 63 -34.97 18.70 -48.92
C GLU A 63 -35.04 17.94 -47.58
N GLU A 64 -36.07 17.13 -47.36
CA GLU A 64 -36.19 16.26 -46.18
C GLU A 64 -35.06 15.23 -46.12
N GLU A 65 -34.73 14.59 -47.24
CA GLU A 65 -33.60 13.65 -47.35
C GLU A 65 -32.27 14.37 -47.08
N LYS A 66 -32.07 15.57 -47.63
CA LYS A 66 -30.87 16.36 -47.37
C LYS A 66 -30.74 16.73 -45.88
N LEU A 67 -31.85 17.10 -45.24
CA LEU A 67 -31.87 17.37 -43.80
C LEU A 67 -31.56 16.11 -43.00
N LYS A 68 -32.12 14.97 -43.38
CA LYS A 68 -31.85 13.67 -42.75
C LYS A 68 -30.36 13.30 -42.84
N ILE A 69 -29.76 13.40 -44.02
CA ILE A 69 -28.32 13.16 -44.22
C ILE A 69 -27.48 14.15 -43.41
N SER A 70 -27.88 15.43 -43.37
CA SER A 70 -27.15 16.45 -42.59
C SER A 70 -27.20 16.17 -41.09
N LYS A 71 -28.32 15.65 -40.58
CA LYS A 71 -28.48 15.22 -39.19
C LYS A 71 -27.61 14.01 -38.88
N GLU A 72 -27.67 12.97 -39.71
CA GLU A 72 -26.83 11.77 -39.57
C GLU A 72 -25.33 12.13 -39.59
N LEU A 73 -24.91 13.04 -40.47
CA LEU A 73 -23.53 13.52 -40.51
C LEU A 73 -23.10 14.24 -39.23
N VAL A 74 -24.00 15.01 -38.61
CA VAL A 74 -23.73 15.67 -37.32
C VAL A 74 -23.65 14.64 -36.20
N GLU A 75 -24.56 13.66 -36.18
CA GLU A 75 -24.54 12.57 -35.21
C GLU A 75 -23.25 11.75 -35.31
N GLU A 76 -22.81 11.38 -36.51
CA GLU A 76 -21.53 10.69 -36.76
C GLU A 76 -20.33 11.53 -36.31
N LYS A 77 -20.34 12.85 -36.53
CA LYS A 77 -19.29 13.75 -36.02
C LYS A 77 -19.26 13.81 -34.50
N ILE A 78 -20.43 13.84 -33.86
CA ILE A 78 -20.53 13.80 -32.39
C ILE A 78 -19.99 12.47 -31.86
N GLN A 79 -20.38 11.34 -32.47
CA GLN A 79 -19.87 10.02 -32.09
C GLN A 79 -18.35 9.92 -32.29
N THR A 80 -17.83 10.39 -33.43
CA THR A 80 -16.39 10.43 -33.72
C THR A 80 -15.63 11.27 -32.68
N ASN A 81 -16.15 12.44 -32.31
CA ASN A 81 -15.55 13.27 -31.27
C ASN A 81 -15.60 12.61 -29.90
N LYS A 82 -16.72 11.96 -29.55
CA LYS A 82 -16.85 11.22 -28.29
C LYS A 82 -15.85 10.07 -28.19
N MET A 83 -15.66 9.31 -29.27
CA MET A 83 -14.62 8.27 -29.32
C MET A 83 -13.22 8.86 -29.17
N ARG A 84 -12.94 10.01 -29.81
CA ARG A 84 -11.65 10.69 -29.68
C ARG A 84 -11.38 11.14 -28.24
N GLU A 85 -12.38 11.73 -27.58
CA GLU A 85 -12.29 12.16 -26.18
C GLU A 85 -11.98 10.98 -25.24
N GLN A 86 -12.68 9.84 -25.44
CA GLN A 86 -12.39 8.61 -24.71
C GLN A 86 -10.96 8.12 -24.91
N PHE A 87 -10.46 8.13 -26.16
CA PHE A 87 -9.07 7.76 -26.43
C PHE A 87 -8.06 8.72 -25.79
N GLU A 88 -8.36 10.01 -25.73
CA GLU A 88 -7.51 11.01 -25.07
C GLU A 88 -7.49 10.82 -23.55
N GLU A 89 -8.63 10.51 -22.95
CA GLU A 89 -8.77 10.17 -21.54
C GLU A 89 -7.99 8.90 -21.18
N GLU A 90 -8.21 7.80 -21.91
CA GLU A 90 -7.48 6.53 -21.72
C GLU A 90 -5.96 6.73 -21.88
N LYS A 91 -5.54 7.54 -22.86
CA LYS A 91 -4.13 7.88 -23.06
C LYS A 91 -3.55 8.64 -21.88
N PHE A 92 -4.31 9.57 -21.29
CA PHE A 92 -3.89 10.32 -20.11
C PHE A 92 -3.77 9.40 -18.89
N GLU A 93 -4.76 8.53 -18.66
CA GLU A 93 -4.72 7.54 -17.59
C GLU A 93 -3.52 6.59 -17.73
N LEU A 94 -3.29 6.06 -18.93
CA LEU A 94 -2.15 5.20 -19.22
C LEU A 94 -0.82 5.92 -18.98
N LYS A 95 -0.71 7.18 -19.40
CA LYS A 95 0.48 8.00 -19.15
C LYS A 95 0.73 8.18 -17.65
N ASN A 96 -0.31 8.43 -16.85
CA ASN A 96 -0.19 8.53 -15.40
C ASN A 96 0.23 7.20 -14.76
N LYS A 97 -0.35 6.07 -15.21
CA LYS A 97 0.08 4.73 -14.76
C LYS A 97 1.55 4.46 -15.07
N ILE A 98 2.01 4.81 -16.27
CA ILE A 98 3.42 4.68 -16.67
C ILE A 98 4.33 5.55 -15.80
N LEU A 99 3.95 6.79 -15.51
CA LEU A 99 4.73 7.68 -14.64
C LEU A 99 4.81 7.14 -13.21
N ASN A 100 3.71 6.66 -12.66
CA ASN A 100 3.68 6.05 -11.33
C ASN A 100 4.54 4.79 -11.27
N GLN A 101 4.43 3.91 -12.28
CA GLN A 101 5.28 2.72 -12.40
C GLN A 101 6.76 3.11 -12.54
N GLY A 102 7.07 4.17 -13.30
CA GLY A 102 8.42 4.73 -13.40
C GLY A 102 8.97 5.15 -12.04
N SER A 103 8.18 5.85 -11.22
CA SER A 103 8.56 6.22 -9.84
C SER A 103 8.89 4.99 -8.99
N VAL A 104 8.00 4.00 -8.99
CA VAL A 104 8.20 2.75 -8.23
C VAL A 104 9.44 2.00 -8.69
N ILE A 105 9.71 1.94 -10.00
CA ILE A 105 10.93 1.31 -10.52
C ILE A 105 12.17 2.04 -10.00
N THR A 106 12.19 3.37 -10.04
CA THR A 106 13.34 4.13 -9.51
C THR A 106 13.57 3.92 -8.01
N GLU A 107 12.49 3.80 -7.23
CA GLU A 107 12.58 3.45 -5.80
C GLU A 107 13.16 2.05 -5.58
N LEU A 108 12.71 1.07 -6.36
CA LEU A 108 13.24 -0.30 -6.30
C LEU A 108 14.70 -0.38 -6.75
N GLU A 109 15.12 0.41 -7.74
CA GLU A 109 16.52 0.51 -8.15
C GLU A 109 17.40 1.10 -7.04
N MET A 110 16.93 2.13 -6.34
CA MET A 110 17.65 2.71 -5.19
C MET A 110 17.81 1.69 -4.05
N GLU A 111 16.76 0.93 -3.73
CA GLU A 111 16.83 -0.12 -2.70
C GLU A 111 17.74 -1.28 -3.12
N ARG A 112 17.70 -1.71 -4.38
CA ARG A 112 18.65 -2.68 -4.94
C ARG A 112 20.09 -2.22 -4.75
N ASP A 113 20.38 -0.95 -5.06
CA ASP A 113 21.73 -0.41 -4.97
C ASP A 113 22.20 -0.26 -3.52
N LYS A 114 21.27 0.03 -2.60
CA LYS A 114 21.54 0.01 -1.16
C LYS A 114 21.88 -1.39 -0.66
N LEU A 115 21.05 -2.38 -0.98
CA LEU A 115 21.29 -3.78 -0.61
C LEU A 115 22.59 -4.31 -1.23
N SER A 116 22.91 -3.91 -2.46
CA SER A 116 24.16 -4.28 -3.12
C SER A 116 25.38 -3.74 -2.38
N ARG A 117 25.31 -2.50 -1.88
CA ARG A 117 26.38 -1.92 -1.04
C ARG A 117 26.51 -2.62 0.31
N GLU A 118 25.40 -2.95 0.95
CA GLU A 118 25.39 -3.71 2.21
C GLU A 118 25.97 -5.12 2.03
N LEU A 119 25.61 -5.80 0.93
CA LEU A 119 26.16 -7.10 0.57
C LEU A 119 27.68 -7.03 0.37
N GLN A 120 28.17 -6.05 -0.39
CA GLN A 120 29.62 -5.85 -0.58
C GLN A 120 30.36 -5.58 0.74
N SER A 121 29.75 -4.80 1.64
CA SER A 121 30.31 -4.53 2.97
C SER A 121 30.41 -5.80 3.82
N THR A 122 29.33 -6.59 3.88
CA THR A 122 29.30 -7.85 4.64
C THR A 122 30.24 -8.90 4.05
N GLU A 123 30.35 -8.99 2.73
CA GLU A 123 31.32 -9.85 2.05
C GLU A 123 32.76 -9.44 2.37
N ALA A 124 33.06 -8.15 2.42
CA ALA A 124 34.37 -7.65 2.83
C ALA A 124 34.69 -8.03 4.29
N HIS A 125 33.72 -7.87 5.20
CA HIS A 125 33.87 -8.28 6.61
C HIS A 125 34.09 -9.79 6.76
N LEU A 126 33.35 -10.61 5.99
CA LEU A 126 33.53 -12.06 5.97
C LEU A 126 34.96 -12.42 5.51
N LYS A 127 35.43 -11.83 4.41
CA LYS A 127 36.80 -12.06 3.90
C LYS A 127 37.89 -11.70 4.92
N VAL A 128 37.68 -10.66 5.72
CA VAL A 128 38.59 -10.31 6.82
C VAL A 128 38.53 -11.36 7.93
N GLY A 129 37.33 -11.80 8.31
CA GLY A 129 37.12 -12.88 9.28
C GLY A 129 37.81 -14.18 8.86
N GLU A 130 37.62 -14.61 7.60
CA GLU A 130 38.26 -15.80 7.02
C GLU A 130 39.80 -15.73 7.02
N LYS A 131 40.37 -14.54 6.77
CA LYS A 131 41.82 -14.32 6.89
C LYS A 131 42.27 -14.49 8.34
N SER A 132 41.63 -13.81 9.28
CA SER A 132 41.98 -13.93 10.70
C SER A 132 41.83 -15.35 11.24
N GLY A 133 40.84 -16.11 10.77
CA GLY A 133 40.67 -17.52 11.09
C GLY A 133 41.80 -18.39 10.55
N ARG A 134 42.23 -18.17 9.30
CA ARG A 134 43.40 -18.86 8.73
C ARG A 134 44.66 -18.54 9.53
N ASP A 135 44.92 -17.27 9.80
CA ASP A 135 46.08 -16.84 10.59
C ASP A 135 46.10 -17.53 11.97
N LEU A 136 44.96 -17.59 12.66
CA LEU A 136 44.85 -18.27 13.96
C LEU A 136 45.12 -19.78 13.87
N THR A 137 44.66 -20.44 12.80
CA THR A 137 44.95 -21.87 12.60
C THR A 137 46.42 -22.14 12.33
N GLU A 138 47.09 -21.24 11.60
CA GLU A 138 48.53 -21.31 11.35
C GLU A 138 49.32 -21.12 12.66
N GLU A 139 48.94 -20.13 13.47
CA GLU A 139 49.52 -19.89 14.80
C GLU A 139 49.32 -21.09 15.73
N TYR A 140 48.12 -21.68 15.77
CA TYR A 140 47.86 -22.88 16.57
C TYR A 140 48.68 -24.09 16.11
N ALA A 141 48.84 -24.27 14.80
CA ALA A 141 49.69 -25.31 14.24
C ALA A 141 51.17 -25.11 14.61
N ALA A 142 51.67 -23.88 14.53
CA ALA A 142 53.02 -23.51 14.95
C ALA A 142 53.22 -23.76 16.46
N LEU A 143 52.27 -23.35 17.29
CA LEU A 143 52.29 -23.56 18.73
C LEU A 143 52.28 -25.05 19.09
N LYS A 144 51.42 -25.85 18.44
CA LYS A 144 51.39 -27.32 18.62
C LYS A 144 52.73 -27.95 18.26
N LYS A 145 53.36 -27.51 17.17
CA LYS A 145 54.70 -27.96 16.77
C LYS A 145 55.74 -27.61 17.83
N ASN A 146 55.71 -26.41 18.38
CA ASN A 146 56.60 -25.97 19.46
C ASN A 146 56.42 -26.82 20.73
N TYR A 147 55.18 -27.08 21.15
CA TYR A 147 54.90 -27.96 22.29
C TYR A 147 55.42 -29.38 22.07
N LEU A 148 55.28 -29.94 20.86
CA LEU A 148 55.83 -31.26 20.55
C LEU A 148 57.36 -31.30 20.63
N VAL A 149 58.04 -30.23 20.21
CA VAL A 149 59.49 -30.12 20.35
C VAL A 149 59.88 -30.01 21.82
N LEU A 150 59.18 -29.20 22.61
CA LEU A 150 59.43 -29.04 24.04
C LEU A 150 59.18 -30.34 24.83
N ALA A 151 58.11 -31.07 24.50
CA ALA A 151 57.83 -32.38 25.10
C ALA A 151 58.98 -33.36 24.83
N LYS A 152 59.45 -33.45 23.58
CA LYS A 152 60.63 -34.28 23.24
C LYS A 152 61.90 -33.86 23.98
N ALA A 153 62.09 -32.56 24.23
CA ALA A 153 63.24 -32.07 25.00
C ALA A 153 63.12 -32.47 26.48
N ARG A 154 61.94 -32.29 27.08
CA ARG A 154 61.63 -32.73 28.45
C ARG A 154 61.85 -34.24 28.62
N ASP A 155 61.37 -35.06 27.67
CA ASP A 155 61.53 -36.52 27.74
C ASP A 155 63.02 -36.91 27.71
N LYS A 156 63.85 -36.19 26.94
CA LYS A 156 65.31 -36.39 26.94
C LYS A 156 65.95 -35.99 28.26
N GLU A 157 65.58 -34.87 28.86
CA GLU A 157 66.09 -34.46 30.18
C GLU A 157 65.66 -35.42 31.28
N LEU A 158 64.43 -35.96 31.21
CA LEU A 158 63.97 -37.00 32.13
C LEU A 158 64.81 -38.27 32.00
N ALA A 159 65.07 -38.74 30.78
CA ALA A 159 65.94 -39.89 30.56
C ALA A 159 67.36 -39.65 31.13
N GLN A 160 67.94 -38.47 30.90
CA GLN A 160 69.24 -38.09 31.47
C GLN A 160 69.21 -38.02 33.00
N SER A 161 68.11 -37.54 33.60
CA SER A 161 67.95 -37.47 35.06
C SER A 161 67.76 -38.85 35.67
N GLU A 162 67.05 -39.76 34.99
CA GLU A 162 66.91 -41.16 35.38
C GLU A 162 68.26 -41.87 35.32
N GLU A 163 69.04 -41.69 34.25
CA GLU A 163 70.41 -42.18 34.13
C GLU A 163 71.27 -41.69 35.30
N LEU A 164 71.30 -40.37 35.56
CA LEU A 164 72.04 -39.79 36.69
C LEU A 164 71.56 -40.34 38.04
N SER A 165 70.26 -40.53 38.23
CA SER A 165 69.71 -41.11 39.45
C SER A 165 70.16 -42.57 39.63
N THR A 166 70.25 -43.36 38.55
CA THR A 166 70.77 -44.73 38.63
C THR A 166 72.27 -44.76 38.96
N GLU A 167 73.05 -43.82 38.41
CA GLU A 167 74.46 -43.67 38.74
C GLU A 167 74.67 -43.28 40.21
N LEU A 168 73.88 -42.33 40.72
CA LEU A 168 73.93 -41.93 42.14
C LEU A 168 73.52 -43.07 43.07
N LEU A 169 72.50 -43.86 42.71
CA LEU A 169 72.12 -45.05 43.48
C LEU A 169 73.23 -46.09 43.47
N ALA A 170 73.89 -46.33 42.34
CA ALA A 170 75.04 -47.24 42.26
C ALA A 170 76.22 -46.75 43.12
N LEU A 171 76.51 -45.44 43.12
CA LEU A 171 77.52 -44.83 43.97
C LEU A 171 77.17 -44.94 45.46
N ALA A 172 75.91 -44.71 45.84
CA ALA A 172 75.44 -44.89 47.22
C ALA A 172 75.56 -46.35 47.66
N GLN A 173 75.16 -47.31 46.81
CA GLN A 173 75.35 -48.73 47.07
C GLN A 173 76.83 -49.11 47.21
N ALA A 174 77.71 -48.55 46.38
CA ALA A 174 79.16 -48.73 46.51
C ALA A 174 79.71 -48.12 47.80
N GLN A 175 79.23 -46.94 48.19
CA GLN A 175 79.59 -46.30 49.47
C GLN A 175 79.12 -47.14 50.66
N ASP A 176 77.90 -47.68 50.63
CA ASP A 176 77.38 -48.56 51.66
C ASP A 176 78.17 -49.88 51.73
N ALA A 177 78.60 -50.43 50.60
CA ALA A 177 79.48 -51.60 50.57
C ALA A 177 80.84 -51.31 51.23
N LEU A 178 81.45 -50.14 50.95
CA LEU A 178 82.68 -49.70 51.62
C LEU A 178 82.48 -49.46 53.12
N ARG A 179 81.34 -48.91 53.53
CA ARG A 179 80.99 -48.76 54.96
C ARG A 179 80.86 -50.11 55.65
N ARG A 180 80.20 -51.09 55.03
CA ARG A 180 80.13 -52.46 55.56
C ARG A 180 81.52 -53.08 55.71
N GLN A 181 82.41 -52.92 54.73
CA GLN A 181 83.80 -53.38 54.83
C GLN A 181 84.56 -52.69 55.98
N LEU A 182 84.36 -51.37 56.18
CA LEU A 182 84.97 -50.63 57.28
C LEU A 182 84.42 -51.08 58.64
N GLU A 183 83.11 -51.33 58.75
CA GLU A 183 82.46 -51.85 59.94
C GLU A 183 82.93 -53.27 60.28
N GLU A 184 83.11 -54.14 59.29
CA GLU A 184 83.69 -55.47 59.45
C GLU A 184 85.16 -55.41 59.95
N GLN A 185 85.95 -54.45 59.44
CA GLN A 185 87.29 -54.18 59.98
C GLN A 185 87.25 -53.58 61.40
N GLN A 186 86.28 -52.74 61.73
CA GLN A 186 86.12 -52.23 63.09
C GLN A 186 85.61 -53.29 64.06
N GLN A 187 84.77 -54.23 63.61
CA GLN A 187 84.30 -55.35 64.42
C GLN A 187 85.41 -56.36 64.71
N SER A 188 86.35 -56.58 63.77
CA SER A 188 87.56 -57.37 64.05
C SER A 188 88.53 -56.68 65.01
N VAL A 189 88.52 -55.34 65.09
CA VAL A 189 89.25 -54.58 66.12
C VAL A 189 88.51 -54.55 67.46
N LYS A 190 87.17 -54.50 67.47
CA LYS A 190 86.37 -54.51 68.72
C LYS A 190 86.39 -55.86 69.44
N THR A 191 86.64 -56.98 68.77
CA THR A 191 86.80 -58.29 69.42
C THR A 191 88.14 -58.45 70.17
N THR A 192 89.09 -57.51 70.03
CA THR A 192 90.39 -57.53 70.74
C THR A 192 90.53 -56.52 71.88
N THR A 193 89.53 -55.65 72.14
CA THR A 193 89.61 -54.64 73.20
C THR A 193 88.32 -54.49 74.04
N GLN A 194 87.71 -55.61 74.46
CA GLN A 194 86.63 -55.64 75.47
C GLN A 194 87.15 -56.07 76.85
N GLY A 195 88.16 -55.35 77.38
CA GLY A 195 88.77 -55.67 78.67
C GLY A 195 88.90 -54.51 79.67
N LEU A 196 88.74 -53.25 79.25
CA LEU A 196 89.08 -52.09 80.11
C LEU A 196 88.15 -50.89 79.87
N HIS A 197 86.88 -50.98 80.30
CA HIS A 197 86.01 -49.79 80.38
C HIS A 197 85.16 -49.69 81.65
N GLY A 198 85.55 -50.40 82.73
CA GLY A 198 84.85 -50.40 84.02
C GLY A 198 85.28 -49.31 85.02
N GLU A 199 86.16 -48.37 84.64
CA GLU A 199 86.76 -47.39 85.55
C GLU A 199 86.30 -45.93 85.31
N LEU A 200 85.64 -45.62 84.17
CA LEU A 200 85.22 -44.25 83.84
C LEU A 200 83.87 -43.81 84.44
N ASP A 201 83.02 -44.76 84.86
CA ASP A 201 81.71 -44.45 85.47
C ASP A 201 81.77 -44.17 86.98
N ARG A 202 82.94 -44.28 87.62
CA ARG A 202 83.12 -43.97 89.06
C ARG A 202 83.57 -42.53 89.32
N VAL A 203 84.02 -41.79 88.29
CA VAL A 203 84.43 -40.38 88.42
C VAL A 203 83.27 -39.41 88.17
N GLN A 204 82.22 -39.84 87.45
CA GLN A 204 81.00 -39.06 87.18
C GLN A 204 80.13 -38.83 88.45
N ALA A 205 80.30 -39.63 89.51
CA ALA A 205 79.48 -39.56 90.73
C ALA A 205 80.05 -38.67 91.85
N LEU A 206 81.32 -38.23 91.77
CA LEU A 206 81.93 -37.35 92.78
C LEU A 206 81.80 -35.85 92.46
N ILE A 207 81.37 -35.50 91.23
CA ILE A 207 81.30 -34.11 90.74
C ILE A 207 79.94 -33.44 91.06
N ASN A 208 78.95 -34.18 91.55
CA ASN A 208 77.61 -33.65 91.84
C ASN A 208 77.37 -33.19 93.29
N HIS A 209 78.40 -33.11 94.14
CA HIS A 209 78.25 -32.68 95.54
C HIS A 209 78.92 -31.35 95.93
N MET A 210 79.45 -30.59 94.98
CA MET A 210 80.12 -29.30 95.27
C MET A 210 79.66 -28.21 94.30
N SER A 211 78.48 -27.63 94.52
CA SER A 211 78.09 -26.36 93.90
C SER A 211 77.04 -25.62 94.74
N TYR A 212 77.46 -25.13 95.91
CA TYR A 212 76.89 -23.92 96.49
C TYR A 212 77.78 -22.76 96.07
N ASN A 213 77.29 -21.86 95.21
CA ASN A 213 77.65 -20.45 95.28
C ASN A 213 76.59 -19.55 94.64
N ARG A 214 76.20 -18.58 95.46
CA ARG A 214 75.38 -17.38 95.26
C ARG A 214 75.40 -16.79 93.84
N VAL A 215 74.21 -16.61 93.26
CA VAL A 215 73.98 -15.67 92.15
C VAL A 215 73.67 -14.29 92.74
N LYS A 216 74.38 -13.28 92.24
CA LYS A 216 74.27 -11.85 92.60
C LYS A 216 73.04 -11.22 91.92
N PRO A 217 72.44 -10.15 92.50
CA PRO A 217 71.36 -9.41 91.89
C PRO A 217 71.91 -8.26 91.02
N GLU A 218 72.67 -8.58 89.96
CA GLU A 218 73.24 -7.56 89.05
C GLU A 218 72.87 -7.76 87.57
N ASP A 219 72.14 -8.83 87.23
CA ASP A 219 71.72 -9.13 85.85
C ASP A 219 70.24 -8.80 85.53
N LEU A 220 69.52 -8.16 86.46
CA LEU A 220 68.14 -7.67 86.18
C LEU A 220 68.11 -6.33 85.42
N ALA A 221 69.22 -5.61 85.37
CA ALA A 221 69.31 -4.32 84.66
C ALA A 221 69.64 -4.48 83.16
N THR A 222 70.33 -5.56 82.78
CA THR A 222 70.62 -5.91 81.39
C THR A 222 69.39 -6.51 80.71
N LEU A 223 68.63 -7.37 81.41
CA LEU A 223 67.37 -7.93 80.90
C LEU A 223 66.29 -6.86 80.64
N ASN A 224 66.21 -5.83 81.49
CA ASN A 224 65.21 -4.75 81.35
C ASN A 224 65.55 -3.73 80.23
N LYS A 225 66.85 -3.57 79.91
CA LYS A 225 67.29 -2.80 78.73
C LYS A 225 67.04 -3.57 77.44
N GLU A 226 67.26 -4.88 77.44
CA GLU A 226 66.91 -5.77 76.31
C GLU A 226 65.40 -5.87 76.10
N GLN A 227 64.60 -5.88 77.17
CA GLN A 227 63.13 -5.83 77.09
C GLN A 227 62.64 -4.50 76.49
N LYS A 228 63.24 -3.35 76.84
CA LYS A 228 62.95 -2.05 76.21
C LYS A 228 63.37 -1.95 74.75
N THR A 229 64.49 -2.58 74.35
CA THR A 229 64.88 -2.63 72.92
C THR A 229 63.99 -3.58 72.12
N MET A 230 63.55 -4.70 72.71
CA MET A 230 62.58 -5.61 72.11
C MET A 230 61.20 -4.95 71.99
N GLU A 231 60.75 -4.22 73.02
CA GLU A 231 59.49 -3.46 73.03
C GLU A 231 59.49 -2.34 71.97
N LYS A 232 60.63 -1.65 71.77
CA LYS A 232 60.77 -0.62 70.72
C LYS A 232 60.78 -1.21 69.30
N THR A 233 61.32 -2.42 69.13
CA THR A 233 61.33 -3.14 67.85
C THR A 233 59.96 -3.79 67.55
N LEU A 234 59.23 -4.22 68.59
CA LEU A 234 57.88 -4.77 68.48
C LEU A 234 56.81 -3.67 68.27
N LEU A 235 56.98 -2.49 68.87
CA LEU A 235 56.12 -1.31 68.65
C LEU A 235 56.38 -0.64 67.29
N GLY A 236 57.63 -0.62 66.80
CA GLY A 236 57.97 -0.06 65.48
C GLY A 236 57.35 -0.81 64.30
N ASN A 237 57.12 -2.12 64.44
CA ASN A 237 56.50 -2.96 63.41
C ASN A 237 54.96 -2.98 63.51
N GLN A 238 54.37 -2.33 64.52
CA GLN A 238 52.93 -2.33 64.75
C GLN A 238 52.17 -1.58 63.64
N ASP A 239 52.76 -0.52 63.09
CA ASP A 239 52.18 0.25 61.99
C ASP A 239 52.32 -0.49 60.66
N GLU A 240 53.43 -1.20 60.42
CA GLU A 240 53.59 -2.05 59.23
C GLU A 240 52.59 -3.22 59.22
N ILE A 241 52.34 -3.85 60.37
CA ILE A 241 51.33 -4.91 60.52
C ILE A 241 49.92 -4.35 60.29
N LYS A 242 49.62 -3.14 60.79
CA LYS A 242 48.35 -2.46 60.51
C LYS A 242 48.18 -2.18 59.03
N ASP A 243 49.19 -1.62 58.35
CA ASP A 243 49.15 -1.35 56.92
C ASP A 243 48.94 -2.63 56.10
N MET A 244 49.56 -3.75 56.52
CA MET A 244 49.39 -5.04 55.86
C MET A 244 47.97 -5.60 56.05
N LEU A 245 47.41 -5.47 57.25
CA LEU A 245 46.02 -5.83 57.56
C LEU A 245 45.03 -4.97 56.78
N GLU A 246 45.29 -3.68 56.65
CA GLU A 246 44.45 -2.73 55.91
C GLU A 246 44.48 -3.02 54.41
N LYS A 247 45.65 -3.30 53.83
CA LYS A 247 45.78 -3.77 52.44
C LYS A 247 45.02 -5.07 52.20
N MET A 248 45.16 -6.03 53.12
CA MET A 248 44.44 -7.31 53.05
C MET A 248 42.93 -7.10 53.13
N LYS A 249 42.45 -6.27 54.07
CA LYS A 249 41.04 -5.90 54.23
C LYS A 249 40.50 -5.25 52.95
N ASN A 250 41.19 -4.25 52.42
CA ASN A 250 40.79 -3.56 51.19
C ASN A 250 40.73 -4.54 49.99
N SER A 251 41.67 -5.48 49.90
CA SER A 251 41.65 -6.49 48.83
C SER A 251 40.46 -7.45 48.94
N TYR A 252 40.04 -7.82 50.16
CA TYR A 252 38.85 -8.63 50.39
C TYR A 252 37.56 -7.85 50.11
N GLU A 253 37.47 -6.58 50.54
CA GLU A 253 36.34 -5.70 50.23
C GLU A 253 36.17 -5.54 48.70
N GLU A 254 37.28 -5.39 47.97
CA GLU A 254 37.25 -5.24 46.52
C GLU A 254 36.85 -6.55 45.82
N GLN A 255 37.30 -7.70 46.32
CA GLN A 255 36.84 -9.02 45.86
C GLN A 255 35.35 -9.22 46.15
N GLN A 256 34.89 -8.84 47.35
CA GLN A 256 33.48 -8.93 47.73
C GLN A 256 32.61 -8.05 46.82
N LYS A 257 33.02 -6.80 46.59
CA LYS A 257 32.32 -5.89 45.67
C LYS A 257 32.25 -6.45 44.25
N LYS A 258 33.34 -7.03 43.73
CA LYS A 258 33.35 -7.69 42.41
C LYS A 258 32.40 -8.89 42.35
N LEU A 259 32.23 -9.64 43.44
CA LEU A 259 31.26 -10.74 43.51
C LEU A 259 29.82 -10.21 43.56
N GLU A 260 29.56 -9.18 44.35
CA GLU A 260 28.25 -8.53 44.43
C GLU A 260 27.82 -7.94 43.07
N GLU A 261 28.74 -7.25 42.37
CA GLU A 261 28.51 -6.73 41.01
C GLU A 261 28.19 -7.85 40.02
N LYS A 262 28.91 -8.99 40.08
CA LYS A 262 28.61 -10.16 39.24
C LYS A 262 27.24 -10.76 39.54
N VAL A 263 26.84 -10.85 40.81
CA VAL A 263 25.51 -11.36 41.20
C VAL A 263 24.40 -10.43 40.68
N VAL A 264 24.59 -9.12 40.80
CA VAL A 264 23.63 -8.13 40.26
C VAL A 264 23.57 -8.20 38.73
N ALA A 265 24.70 -8.33 38.05
CA ALA A 265 24.76 -8.48 36.59
C ALA A 265 24.03 -9.75 36.12
N MET A 266 24.32 -10.90 36.73
CA MET A 266 23.62 -12.16 36.44
C MET A 266 22.12 -12.06 36.75
N GLY A 267 21.71 -11.34 37.81
CA GLY A 267 20.30 -11.11 38.13
C GLY A 267 19.57 -10.31 37.05
N LYS A 268 20.20 -9.26 36.53
CA LYS A 268 19.67 -8.45 35.41
C LYS A 268 19.55 -9.28 34.12
N GLU A 269 20.61 -10.00 33.78
CA GLU A 269 20.64 -10.88 32.61
C GLU A 269 19.54 -11.96 32.70
N HIS A 270 19.35 -12.58 33.87
CA HIS A 270 18.28 -13.55 34.08
C HIS A 270 16.89 -12.94 33.90
N GLN A 271 16.67 -11.72 34.38
CA GLN A 271 15.39 -11.02 34.20
C GLN A 271 15.16 -10.62 32.74
N GLU A 272 16.20 -10.23 32.02
CA GLU A 272 16.17 -9.98 30.57
C GLU A 272 15.87 -11.25 29.78
N ASN A 273 16.55 -12.35 30.08
CA ASN A 273 16.29 -13.65 29.47
C ASN A 273 14.84 -14.12 29.72
N LYS A 274 14.31 -13.95 30.94
CA LYS A 274 12.89 -14.24 31.22
C LYS A 274 11.93 -13.39 30.40
N ARG A 275 12.20 -12.09 30.25
CA ARG A 275 11.39 -11.19 29.40
C ARG A 275 11.47 -11.61 27.93
N ALA A 276 12.67 -11.94 27.44
CA ALA A 276 12.86 -12.42 26.07
C ALA A 276 12.10 -13.72 25.80
N ILE A 277 12.15 -14.68 26.73
CA ILE A 277 11.40 -15.94 26.65
C ILE A 277 9.89 -15.66 26.60
N HIS A 278 9.35 -14.83 27.49
CA HIS A 278 7.94 -14.46 27.46
C HIS A 278 7.53 -13.78 26.16
N ASN A 279 8.33 -12.85 25.66
CA ASN A 279 8.08 -12.18 24.38
C ASN A 279 8.12 -13.17 23.21
N SER A 280 9.06 -14.12 23.20
CA SER A 280 9.09 -15.17 22.17
C SER A 280 7.87 -16.09 22.27
N GLN A 281 7.43 -16.44 23.47
CA GLN A 281 6.26 -17.28 23.69
C GLN A 281 4.98 -16.58 23.22
N GLN A 282 4.84 -15.28 23.51
CA GLN A 282 3.72 -14.48 23.04
C GLN A 282 3.72 -14.42 21.50
N LYS A 283 4.85 -14.09 20.87
CA LYS A 283 4.98 -14.07 19.40
C LYS A 283 4.65 -15.43 18.78
N LEU A 284 5.11 -16.53 19.36
CA LEU A 284 4.77 -17.88 18.91
C LEU A 284 3.26 -18.15 19.02
N SER A 285 2.61 -17.68 20.08
CA SER A 285 1.15 -17.81 20.24
C SER A 285 0.36 -16.98 19.23
N GLU A 286 0.80 -15.75 18.95
CA GLU A 286 0.21 -14.86 17.93
C GLU A 286 0.36 -15.47 16.52
N GLN A 287 1.56 -15.96 16.19
CA GLN A 287 1.82 -16.65 14.93
C GLN A 287 1.01 -17.95 14.80
N SER A 288 0.87 -18.71 15.89
CA SER A 288 0.04 -19.93 15.89
C SER A 288 -1.43 -19.61 15.66
N ALA A 289 -1.97 -18.56 16.30
CA ALA A 289 -3.34 -18.12 16.10
C ALA A 289 -3.57 -17.63 14.66
N ALA A 290 -2.67 -16.81 14.11
CA ALA A 290 -2.73 -16.35 12.73
C ALA A 290 -2.67 -17.51 11.74
N LEU A 291 -1.81 -18.50 11.97
CA LEU A 291 -1.72 -19.71 11.16
C LEU A 291 -3.05 -20.48 11.19
N MET A 292 -3.65 -20.68 12.36
CA MET A 292 -4.95 -21.37 12.48
C MET A 292 -6.07 -20.63 11.73
N CYS A 293 -6.13 -19.30 11.84
CA CYS A 293 -7.09 -18.49 11.08
C CYS A 293 -6.88 -18.63 9.57
N SER A 294 -5.63 -18.57 9.10
CA SER A 294 -5.32 -18.75 7.67
C SER A 294 -5.67 -20.15 7.17
N GLN A 295 -5.40 -21.21 7.96
CA GLN A 295 -5.77 -22.58 7.63
C GLN A 295 -7.29 -22.77 7.55
N SER A 296 -8.06 -22.14 8.45
CA SER A 296 -9.52 -22.14 8.38
C SER A 296 -9.99 -21.50 7.07
N GLN A 297 -9.43 -20.35 6.71
CA GLN A 297 -9.79 -19.64 5.49
C GLN A 297 -9.43 -20.43 4.23
N VAL A 298 -8.29 -21.13 4.21
CA VAL A 298 -7.91 -22.02 3.11
C VAL A 298 -8.92 -23.15 2.96
N LYS A 299 -9.33 -23.81 4.06
CA LYS A 299 -10.35 -24.87 4.02
C LYS A 299 -11.69 -24.35 3.50
N GLU A 300 -12.13 -23.18 3.95
CA GLU A 300 -13.37 -22.55 3.45
C GLU A 300 -13.29 -22.31 1.93
N VAL A 301 -12.17 -21.79 1.44
CA VAL A 301 -11.95 -21.56 0.00
C VAL A 301 -11.85 -22.88 -0.79
N GLU A 302 -11.26 -23.93 -0.23
CA GLU A 302 -11.21 -25.27 -0.83
C GLU A 302 -12.62 -25.89 -0.95
N GLU A 303 -13.46 -25.73 0.07
CA GLU A 303 -14.86 -26.15 0.04
C GLU A 303 -15.66 -25.34 -0.99
N GLU A 304 -15.46 -24.03 -1.07
CA GLU A 304 -16.07 -23.18 -2.09
C GLU A 304 -15.63 -23.58 -3.50
N ASN A 305 -14.33 -23.86 -3.70
CA ASN A 305 -13.80 -24.34 -4.99
C ASN A 305 -14.44 -25.69 -5.37
N SER A 306 -14.57 -26.61 -4.42
CA SER A 306 -15.23 -27.90 -4.65
C SER A 306 -16.70 -27.74 -5.04
N LYS A 307 -17.43 -26.82 -4.38
CA LYS A 307 -18.82 -26.49 -4.72
C LYS A 307 -18.94 -25.86 -6.12
N LEU A 308 -18.05 -24.94 -6.47
CA LEU A 308 -18.02 -24.31 -7.79
C LEU A 308 -17.67 -25.32 -8.89
N GLN A 309 -16.74 -26.25 -8.63
CA GLN A 309 -16.43 -27.34 -9.56
C GLN A 309 -17.64 -28.24 -9.82
N LEU A 310 -18.41 -28.56 -8.78
CA LEU A 310 -19.65 -29.33 -8.94
C LEU A 310 -20.67 -28.56 -9.79
N GLN A 311 -20.90 -27.28 -9.50
CA GLN A 311 -21.81 -26.43 -10.28
C GLN A 311 -21.42 -26.34 -11.75
N VAL A 312 -20.12 -26.26 -12.05
CA VAL A 312 -19.62 -26.26 -13.44
C VAL A 312 -19.88 -27.61 -14.13
N LYS A 313 -19.76 -28.74 -13.40
CA LYS A 313 -20.11 -30.07 -13.96
C LYS A 313 -21.60 -30.17 -14.26
N GLU A 314 -22.46 -29.76 -13.33
CA GLU A 314 -23.92 -29.75 -13.48
C GLU A 314 -24.33 -28.87 -14.68
N LEU A 315 -23.82 -27.63 -14.76
CA LEU A 315 -24.06 -26.75 -15.90
C LEU A 315 -23.59 -27.37 -17.23
N ASN A 316 -22.42 -28.00 -17.26
CA ASN A 316 -21.94 -28.68 -18.47
C ASN A 316 -22.81 -29.86 -18.88
N GLU A 317 -23.34 -30.62 -17.92
CA GLU A 317 -24.29 -31.71 -18.17
C GLU A 317 -25.62 -31.15 -18.70
N GLU A 318 -26.13 -30.05 -18.14
CA GLU A 318 -27.30 -29.35 -18.67
C GLU A 318 -27.09 -28.84 -20.09
N TYR A 319 -25.93 -28.23 -20.40
CA TYR A 319 -25.61 -27.78 -21.75
C TYR A 319 -25.55 -28.96 -22.73
N ARG A 320 -24.94 -30.08 -22.32
CA ARG A 320 -24.91 -31.31 -23.13
C ARG A 320 -26.31 -31.86 -23.37
N ALA A 321 -27.14 -31.92 -22.34
CA ALA A 321 -28.53 -32.39 -22.45
C ALA A 321 -29.34 -31.50 -23.40
N ARG A 322 -29.26 -30.17 -23.27
CA ARG A 322 -29.92 -29.22 -24.18
C ARG A 322 -29.45 -29.39 -25.62
N LEU A 323 -28.13 -29.52 -25.85
CA LEU A 323 -27.57 -29.77 -27.18
C LEU A 323 -28.07 -31.08 -27.79
N VAL A 324 -28.16 -32.15 -26.99
CA VAL A 324 -28.71 -33.43 -27.46
C VAL A 324 -30.19 -33.29 -27.82
N CYS A 325 -31.00 -32.59 -27.02
CA CYS A 325 -32.39 -32.30 -27.38
C CYS A 325 -32.48 -31.51 -28.69
N TYR A 326 -31.69 -30.45 -28.86
CA TYR A 326 -31.68 -29.68 -30.11
C TYR A 326 -31.26 -30.52 -31.32
N LEU A 327 -30.28 -31.42 -31.17
CA LEU A 327 -29.86 -32.34 -32.23
C LEU A 327 -30.95 -33.40 -32.54
N GLN A 328 -31.64 -33.90 -31.52
CA GLN A 328 -32.78 -34.81 -31.68
C GLN A 328 -33.97 -34.13 -32.38
N ASP A 329 -34.27 -32.87 -32.04
CA ASP A 329 -35.31 -32.07 -32.68
C ASP A 329 -34.97 -31.79 -34.15
N LEU A 330 -33.70 -31.48 -34.44
CA LEU A 330 -33.19 -31.31 -35.81
C LEU A 330 -33.23 -32.62 -36.60
N ALA A 331 -32.84 -33.75 -36.01
CA ALA A 331 -32.89 -35.06 -36.64
C ALA A 331 -34.34 -35.48 -36.92
N GLY A 332 -35.26 -35.34 -35.95
CA GLY A 332 -36.67 -35.64 -36.15
C GLY A 332 -37.36 -34.74 -37.19
N TYR A 333 -36.89 -33.50 -37.36
CA TYR A 333 -37.31 -32.64 -38.47
C TYR A 333 -36.81 -33.16 -39.83
N ILE A 334 -35.54 -33.59 -39.91
CA ILE A 334 -34.94 -34.11 -41.15
C ILE A 334 -35.56 -35.46 -41.54
N ASP A 335 -35.79 -36.36 -40.59
CA ASP A 335 -36.43 -37.66 -40.82
C ASP A 335 -37.90 -37.50 -41.27
N GLY A 336 -38.60 -36.47 -40.77
CA GLY A 336 -39.95 -36.12 -41.22
C GLY A 336 -40.03 -35.48 -42.61
N LEU A 337 -38.89 -35.11 -43.21
CA LEU A 337 -38.80 -34.50 -44.55
C LEU A 337 -38.85 -35.56 -45.67
N GLU A 338 -38.56 -36.83 -45.37
CA GLU A 338 -38.61 -37.93 -46.36
C GLU A 338 -40.04 -38.28 -46.79
N ASP A 339 -41.06 -37.98 -45.97
CA ASP A 339 -42.49 -38.16 -46.30
C ASP A 339 -43.06 -36.86 -46.92
N GLY A 340 -42.75 -36.62 -48.19
CA GLY A 340 -42.94 -35.31 -48.83
C GLY A 340 -44.32 -34.64 -48.65
N LYS A 341 -44.33 -33.39 -48.13
CA LYS A 341 -45.35 -32.34 -48.40
C LYS A 341 -45.05 -30.94 -47.76
N THR A 342 -44.99 -29.91 -48.64
CA THR A 342 -45.49 -28.50 -48.51
C THR A 342 -44.67 -27.38 -47.78
N PRO A 343 -44.88 -26.08 -48.12
CA PRO A 343 -44.06 -24.92 -47.70
C PRO A 343 -44.11 -24.54 -46.19
N SER A 344 -44.89 -25.28 -45.38
CA SER A 344 -45.07 -25.03 -43.94
C SER A 344 -43.84 -25.42 -43.11
N GLU A 345 -42.96 -26.25 -43.66
CA GLU A 345 -41.80 -26.83 -42.97
C GLU A 345 -40.67 -25.83 -42.68
N GLY A 346 -40.50 -24.80 -43.51
CA GLY A 346 -39.52 -23.73 -43.25
C GLY A 346 -39.90 -22.86 -42.05
N THR A 347 -41.18 -22.79 -41.70
CA THR A 347 -41.66 -22.10 -40.50
C THR A 347 -41.39 -22.91 -39.23
N LYS A 348 -41.43 -24.25 -39.32
CA LYS A 348 -41.07 -25.15 -38.21
C LYS A 348 -39.57 -25.07 -37.86
N MET A 349 -38.69 -25.15 -38.86
CA MET A 349 -37.24 -24.95 -38.66
C MET A 349 -36.93 -23.60 -38.03
N ARG A 350 -37.56 -22.52 -38.52
CA ARG A 350 -37.42 -21.19 -37.92
C ARG A 350 -37.85 -21.18 -36.45
N SER A 351 -38.99 -21.79 -36.09
CA SER A 351 -39.41 -21.85 -34.69
C SER A 351 -38.45 -22.64 -33.79
N PHE A 352 -37.79 -23.70 -34.28
CA PHE A 352 -36.77 -24.43 -33.51
C PHE A 352 -35.53 -23.58 -33.24
N VAL A 353 -35.01 -22.91 -34.27
CA VAL A 353 -33.87 -22.00 -34.14
C VAL A 353 -34.22 -20.81 -33.24
N GLU A 354 -35.43 -20.27 -33.35
CA GLU A 354 -35.94 -19.21 -32.47
C GLU A 354 -35.98 -19.68 -31.00
N SER A 355 -36.44 -20.91 -30.75
CA SER A 355 -36.45 -21.53 -29.41
C SER A 355 -35.03 -21.70 -28.86
N MET A 356 -34.09 -22.20 -29.66
CA MET A 356 -32.68 -22.33 -29.26
C MET A 356 -32.05 -20.97 -28.91
N LEU A 357 -32.29 -19.95 -29.74
CA LEU A 357 -31.80 -18.60 -29.47
C LEU A 357 -32.44 -18.01 -28.21
N GLN A 358 -33.71 -18.29 -27.96
CA GLN A 358 -34.42 -17.85 -26.76
C GLN A 358 -33.86 -18.51 -25.49
N ASP A 359 -33.54 -19.81 -25.54
CA ASP A 359 -32.92 -20.54 -24.43
C ASP A 359 -31.50 -20.07 -24.13
N VAL A 360 -30.71 -19.77 -25.17
CA VAL A 360 -29.38 -19.16 -25.00
C VAL A 360 -29.51 -17.80 -24.32
N ARG A 361 -30.44 -16.95 -24.79
CA ARG A 361 -30.71 -15.63 -24.18
C ARG A 361 -31.18 -15.74 -22.73
N SER A 362 -32.06 -16.68 -22.40
CA SER A 362 -32.55 -16.87 -21.03
C SER A 362 -31.45 -17.39 -20.10
N SER A 363 -30.60 -18.30 -20.59
CA SER A 363 -29.42 -18.80 -19.85
C SER A 363 -28.44 -17.68 -19.50
N TYR A 364 -28.14 -16.78 -20.45
CA TYR A 364 -27.30 -15.61 -20.18
C TYR A 364 -27.95 -14.65 -19.19
N ARG A 365 -29.26 -14.41 -19.26
CA ARG A 365 -29.97 -13.56 -18.28
C ARG A 365 -29.92 -14.14 -16.88
N VAL A 366 -30.13 -15.45 -16.71
CA VAL A 366 -30.03 -16.11 -15.40
C VAL A 366 -28.61 -16.00 -14.86
N ARG A 367 -27.59 -16.17 -15.71
CA ARG A 367 -26.19 -16.02 -15.29
C ARG A 367 -25.86 -14.58 -14.88
N GLU A 368 -26.34 -13.60 -15.63
CA GLU A 368 -26.20 -12.17 -15.30
C GLU A 368 -26.86 -11.85 -13.95
N GLU A 369 -28.06 -12.38 -13.70
CA GLU A 369 -28.77 -12.19 -12.43
C GLU A 369 -28.05 -12.84 -11.23
N GLN A 370 -27.46 -14.03 -11.44
CA GLN A 370 -26.62 -14.68 -10.43
C GLN A 370 -25.38 -13.83 -10.10
N LEU A 371 -24.68 -13.32 -11.11
CA LEU A 371 -23.51 -12.46 -10.92
C LEU A 371 -23.88 -11.14 -10.23
N ALA A 372 -24.99 -10.52 -10.63
CA ALA A 372 -25.50 -9.31 -9.99
C ALA A 372 -25.88 -9.57 -8.52
N SER A 373 -26.50 -10.71 -8.22
CA SER A 373 -26.87 -11.10 -6.86
C SER A 373 -25.64 -11.40 -6.00
N ALA A 374 -24.63 -12.09 -6.54
CA ALA A 374 -23.35 -12.32 -5.88
C ALA A 374 -22.64 -11.00 -5.57
N ALA A 375 -22.53 -10.09 -6.54
CA ALA A 375 -21.94 -8.75 -6.35
C ALA A 375 -22.68 -7.95 -5.26
N ARG A 376 -24.02 -7.96 -5.25
CA ARG A 376 -24.81 -7.33 -4.18
C ARG A 376 -24.53 -7.96 -2.82
N SER A 377 -24.38 -9.29 -2.74
CA SER A 377 -24.10 -9.98 -1.49
C SER A 377 -22.69 -9.67 -0.94
N TYR A 378 -21.67 -9.61 -1.82
CA TYR A 378 -20.32 -9.18 -1.45
C TYR A 378 -20.30 -7.72 -1.00
N LYS A 379 -20.98 -6.82 -1.70
CA LYS A 379 -21.14 -5.42 -1.28
C LYS A 379 -21.76 -5.32 0.12
N LYS A 380 -22.81 -6.10 0.40
CA LYS A 380 -23.45 -6.14 1.72
C LYS A 380 -22.53 -6.70 2.81
N ARG A 381 -21.75 -7.74 2.50
CA ARG A 381 -20.76 -8.34 3.42
C ARG A 381 -19.64 -7.34 3.73
N LEU A 382 -19.13 -6.65 2.71
CA LEU A 382 -18.13 -5.60 2.86
C LEU A 382 -18.66 -4.47 3.74
N GLN A 383 -19.85 -3.95 3.46
CA GLN A 383 -20.49 -2.92 4.30
C GLN A 383 -20.65 -3.37 5.76
N LYS A 384 -20.99 -4.63 6.01
CA LYS A 384 -21.07 -5.18 7.39
C LYS A 384 -19.69 -5.19 8.05
N MET A 385 -18.66 -5.66 7.35
CA MET A 385 -17.28 -5.69 7.83
C MET A 385 -16.76 -4.28 8.14
N THR A 386 -16.99 -3.33 7.23
CA THR A 386 -16.62 -1.93 7.41
C THR A 386 -17.32 -1.34 8.64
N LYS A 387 -18.62 -1.60 8.86
CA LYS A 387 -19.33 -1.17 10.07
C LYS A 387 -18.76 -1.77 11.35
N THR A 388 -18.47 -3.07 11.37
CA THR A 388 -17.87 -3.72 12.54
C THR A 388 -16.47 -3.19 12.85
N HIS A 389 -15.67 -2.90 11.81
CA HIS A 389 -14.36 -2.29 11.98
C HIS A 389 -14.45 -0.88 12.56
N HIS A 390 -15.36 -0.04 12.05
CA HIS A 390 -15.58 1.28 12.61
C HIS A 390 -16.00 1.23 14.09
N ALA A 391 -16.88 0.30 14.46
CA ALA A 391 -17.28 0.11 15.85
C ALA A 391 -16.10 -0.34 16.74
N LEU A 392 -15.26 -1.25 16.25
CA LEU A 392 -14.06 -1.69 16.96
C LEU A 392 -13.05 -0.56 17.11
N LEU A 393 -12.83 0.23 16.06
CA LEU A 393 -11.97 1.41 16.12
C LEU A 393 -12.45 2.37 17.18
N ILE A 394 -13.76 2.68 17.23
CA ILE A 394 -14.35 3.55 18.26
C ILE A 394 -14.06 3.01 19.66
N ALA A 395 -14.29 1.72 19.90
CA ALA A 395 -14.00 1.09 21.19
C ALA A 395 -12.50 1.17 21.55
N TYR A 396 -11.62 0.94 20.57
CA TYR A 396 -10.18 1.08 20.72
C TYR A 396 -9.78 2.51 21.09
N ARG A 397 -10.36 3.54 20.45
CA ARG A 397 -10.09 4.96 20.79
C ARG A 397 -10.37 5.24 22.25
N VAL A 398 -11.57 4.85 22.69
CA VAL A 398 -12.07 5.11 24.05
C VAL A 398 -11.17 4.40 25.06
N GLN A 399 -10.79 3.15 24.79
CA GLN A 399 -9.89 2.41 25.66
C GLN A 399 -8.49 3.05 25.73
N ARG A 400 -7.94 3.48 24.59
CA ARG A 400 -6.63 4.12 24.51
C ARG A 400 -6.61 5.45 25.25
N GLU A 401 -7.63 6.28 25.07
CA GLU A 401 -7.78 7.55 25.79
C GLU A 401 -7.92 7.34 27.31
N GLN A 402 -8.63 6.29 27.74
CA GLN A 402 -8.73 5.94 29.16
C GLN A 402 -7.39 5.50 29.77
N ILE A 403 -6.52 4.82 29.01
CA ILE A 403 -5.18 4.43 29.45
C ILE A 403 -4.28 5.67 29.55
N LEU A 404 -4.32 6.55 28.55
CA LEU A 404 -3.55 7.79 28.54
C LEU A 404 -3.97 8.77 29.63
N ALA A 405 -5.27 8.82 29.97
CA ALA A 405 -5.81 9.74 30.97
C ALA A 405 -5.51 9.31 32.43
N LYS A 406 -5.03 8.09 32.68
CA LYS A 406 -4.71 7.58 34.03
C LYS A 406 -3.20 7.67 34.29
N PRO A 407 -2.71 8.62 35.10
CA PRO A 407 -1.29 8.76 35.40
C PRO A 407 -0.72 7.63 36.27
N GLU A 408 -1.59 6.90 36.96
CA GLU A 408 -1.24 5.85 37.94
C GLU A 408 -1.00 4.47 37.29
N SER A 409 -1.39 4.27 36.03
CA SER A 409 -1.09 3.03 35.28
C SER A 409 0.32 3.09 34.68
N LEU A 410 1.33 3.20 35.53
CA LEU A 410 2.74 3.22 35.15
C LEU A 410 3.16 1.82 34.64
N GLY A 411 2.87 1.52 33.37
CA GLY A 411 3.34 0.30 32.72
C GLY A 411 2.43 -0.30 31.64
N LEU A 412 1.24 0.24 31.39
CA LEU A 412 0.37 -0.22 30.30
C LEU A 412 0.68 0.57 29.02
N ASP A 413 1.11 -0.13 27.97
CA ASP A 413 1.28 0.45 26.64
C ASP A 413 -0.10 0.73 26.02
N PRO A 414 -0.44 2.00 25.69
CA PRO A 414 -1.68 2.35 25.01
C PRO A 414 -1.79 1.77 23.58
N GLY A 415 -0.70 1.27 23.01
CA GLY A 415 -0.67 0.67 21.68
C GLY A 415 -0.66 1.70 20.54
N PRO A 416 -0.61 1.21 19.28
CA PRO A 416 -0.39 2.05 18.11
C PRO A 416 -1.56 3.01 17.83
N PRO A 417 -1.29 4.25 17.37
CA PRO A 417 -2.33 5.20 17.01
C PRO A 417 -3.32 4.67 15.97
N GLU A 418 -4.56 5.14 16.04
CA GLU A 418 -5.64 4.67 15.17
C GLU A 418 -5.39 4.90 13.67
N ALA A 419 -4.53 5.86 13.34
CA ALA A 419 -4.12 6.14 11.96
C ALA A 419 -3.49 4.92 11.27
N HIS A 420 -2.95 3.97 12.04
CA HIS A 420 -2.37 2.73 11.53
C HIS A 420 -3.42 1.71 11.08
N PHE A 421 -4.69 1.90 11.41
CA PHE A 421 -5.78 1.01 11.04
C PHE A 421 -6.63 1.65 9.93
N SER A 422 -6.41 1.23 8.68
CA SER A 422 -7.25 1.60 7.54
C SER A 422 -7.60 0.36 6.72
N LEU A 423 -8.89 0.01 6.64
CA LEU A 423 -9.38 -1.11 5.82
C LEU A 423 -9.71 -0.71 4.38
N GLU A 424 -10.16 0.53 4.15
CA GLU A 424 -10.60 0.96 2.82
C GLU A 424 -9.42 1.50 2.00
N PRO A 425 -9.24 1.05 0.73
CA PRO A 425 -8.33 1.69 -0.21
C PRO A 425 -8.69 3.18 -0.36
N THR A 426 -7.69 4.05 -0.38
CA THR A 426 -7.85 5.52 -0.46
C THR A 426 -8.75 5.99 -1.62
N GLU A 427 -8.85 5.18 -2.68
CA GLU A 427 -9.60 5.45 -3.91
C GLU A 427 -11.13 5.31 -3.77
N LEU A 428 -11.62 4.54 -2.80
CA LEU A 428 -13.06 4.32 -2.58
C LEU A 428 -13.64 5.20 -1.46
N ARG A 429 -12.79 6.02 -0.84
CA ARG A 429 -13.11 6.78 0.36
C ARG A 429 -13.64 8.16 0.01
N GLY A 430 -14.67 8.62 0.71
CA GLY A 430 -15.17 9.98 0.55
C GLY A 430 -14.13 11.03 0.99
N GLU A 431 -14.23 12.26 0.47
CA GLU A 431 -13.34 13.38 0.82
C GLU A 431 -13.28 13.63 2.34
N THR A 432 -14.43 13.57 3.01
CA THR A 432 -14.55 13.74 4.46
C THR A 432 -13.84 12.65 5.26
N GLU A 433 -13.90 11.42 4.79
CA GLU A 433 -13.23 10.28 5.42
C GLU A 433 -11.71 10.33 5.17
N ASN A 434 -11.28 10.86 4.02
CA ASN A 434 -9.88 11.11 3.70
C ASN A 434 -9.29 12.23 4.57
N GLU A 435 -10.02 13.31 4.76
CA GLU A 435 -9.66 14.41 5.67
C GLU A 435 -9.59 13.91 7.12
N LEU A 436 -10.57 13.12 7.56
CA LEU A 436 -10.57 12.49 8.88
C LEU A 436 -9.36 11.58 9.08
N GLN A 437 -8.91 10.87 8.04
CA GLN A 437 -7.71 10.04 8.10
C GLN A 437 -6.44 10.89 8.22
N ARG A 438 -6.34 12.02 7.52
CA ARG A 438 -5.22 12.98 7.67
C ARG A 438 -5.17 13.55 9.08
N LEU A 439 -6.31 13.96 9.63
CA LEU A 439 -6.41 14.47 11.00
C LEU A 439 -5.96 13.42 12.04
N ARG A 440 -6.25 12.13 11.81
CA ARG A 440 -5.76 11.05 12.68
C ARG A 440 -4.25 10.89 12.61
N GLN A 441 -3.65 11.01 11.41
CA GLN A 441 -2.20 10.97 11.23
C GLN A 441 -1.51 12.14 11.93
N ASP A 442 -2.08 13.35 11.81
CA ASP A 442 -1.55 14.54 12.48
C ASP A 442 -1.69 14.43 14.01
N LYS A 443 -2.83 13.94 14.52
CA LYS A 443 -3.01 13.62 15.95
C LYS A 443 -1.93 12.66 16.43
N ALA A 444 -1.70 11.56 15.71
CA ALA A 444 -0.67 10.57 16.05
C ALA A 444 0.75 11.18 16.07
N ARG A 445 1.06 12.07 15.12
CA ARG A 445 2.35 12.78 15.06
C ARG A 445 2.56 13.67 16.28
N LEU A 446 1.54 14.44 16.64
CA LEU A 446 1.59 15.35 17.79
C LEU A 446 1.67 14.59 19.12
N GLU A 447 0.94 13.49 19.26
CA GLU A 447 1.04 12.60 20.44
C GLU A 447 2.47 12.07 20.62
N GLY A 448 3.10 11.60 19.53
CA GLY A 448 4.49 11.13 19.57
C GLY A 448 5.48 12.23 19.99
N GLN A 449 5.28 13.46 19.49
CA GLN A 449 6.09 14.62 19.91
C GLN A 449 5.90 14.95 21.39
N LEU A 450 4.67 14.89 21.89
CA LEU A 450 4.34 15.18 23.29
C LEU A 450 4.94 14.14 24.24
N GLN A 451 4.95 12.87 23.85
CA GLN A 451 5.57 11.79 24.64
C GLN A 451 7.09 11.92 24.67
N VAL A 452 7.72 12.32 23.57
CA VAL A 452 9.15 12.64 23.51
C VAL A 452 9.48 13.88 24.35
N ALA A 453 8.64 14.91 24.34
CA ALA A 453 8.80 16.10 25.17
C ALA A 453 8.67 15.78 26.67
N ALA A 454 7.70 14.95 27.05
CA ALA A 454 7.52 14.47 28.43
C ALA A 454 8.73 13.68 28.94
N LEU A 455 9.39 12.90 28.08
CA LEU A 455 10.64 12.18 28.40
C LEU A 455 11.88 13.09 28.46
N LYS A 456 11.86 14.26 27.81
CA LYS A 456 12.97 15.22 27.76
C LYS A 456 12.95 16.25 28.88
N MET A 457 11.91 16.32 29.70
CA MET A 457 11.87 17.15 30.90
C MET A 457 12.49 16.39 32.08
N PRO A 458 13.68 16.77 32.59
CA PRO A 458 14.13 16.24 33.86
C PRO A 458 13.22 16.80 34.94
N VAL A 459 12.84 15.93 35.88
CA VAL A 459 12.23 16.31 37.15
C VAL A 459 13.20 17.24 37.88
N GLN A 460 13.05 18.55 37.67
CA GLN A 460 13.60 19.56 38.56
C GLN A 460 12.44 20.13 39.37
N ASN A 461 12.52 19.93 40.69
CA ASN A 461 11.71 20.60 41.69
C ASN A 461 11.66 22.09 41.36
N SER A 462 10.51 22.58 40.88
CA SER A 462 10.24 23.99 40.68
C SER A 462 9.92 24.64 42.02
N SER A 463 10.97 24.99 42.76
CA SER A 463 10.88 26.09 43.72
C SER A 463 10.56 27.37 42.95
N PHE A 464 9.42 27.97 43.27
CA PHE A 464 9.03 29.37 43.09
C PHE A 464 9.97 30.22 42.22
N GLN A 465 9.53 30.52 40.99
CA GLN A 465 10.07 31.64 40.22
C GLN A 465 8.94 32.63 39.90
N GLU A 466 9.25 33.91 40.04
CA GLU A 466 8.35 35.06 40.07
C GLU A 466 7.37 35.14 38.87
N PRO A 467 6.12 35.60 39.10
CA PRO A 467 5.04 35.61 38.11
C PRO A 467 5.28 36.55 36.91
N ALA A 468 6.16 37.55 37.03
CA ALA A 468 6.32 38.59 36.01
C ALA A 468 7.01 38.14 34.71
N LYS A 469 7.85 37.10 34.75
CA LYS A 469 8.57 36.60 33.54
C LYS A 469 7.74 35.59 32.72
N LEU A 470 6.77 34.94 33.34
CA LEU A 470 5.88 33.99 32.68
C LEU A 470 4.77 34.68 31.89
N GLU A 471 4.27 35.83 32.36
CA GLU A 471 3.29 36.63 31.62
C GLU A 471 3.88 37.19 30.31
N GLN A 472 5.14 37.63 30.31
CA GLN A 472 5.77 38.21 29.13
C GLN A 472 6.05 37.18 28.03
N ILE A 473 6.50 35.97 28.41
CA ILE A 473 6.70 34.85 27.46
C ILE A 473 5.35 34.32 26.93
N CYS A 474 4.31 34.34 27.77
CA CYS A 474 2.95 33.98 27.38
C CYS A 474 2.37 35.01 26.40
N GLU A 475 2.56 36.30 26.64
CA GLU A 475 2.12 37.37 25.73
C GLU A 475 2.84 37.35 24.39
N GLU A 476 4.16 37.14 24.37
CA GLU A 476 4.93 37.01 23.12
C GLU A 476 4.48 35.78 22.31
N SER A 477 4.27 34.64 22.98
CA SER A 477 3.70 33.43 22.35
C SER A 477 2.28 33.67 21.82
N TRP A 478 1.45 34.41 22.55
CA TRP A 478 0.11 34.81 22.10
C TRP A 478 0.13 35.81 20.94
N LEU A 479 1.13 36.69 20.90
CA LEU A 479 1.36 37.59 19.78
C LEU A 479 1.75 36.79 18.53
N ASP A 480 2.64 35.80 18.66
CA ASP A 480 3.07 34.92 17.58
C ASP A 480 1.93 34.06 17.03
N MET A 481 1.05 33.55 17.89
CA MET A 481 -0.15 32.86 17.41
C MET A 481 -1.11 33.80 16.70
N ARG A 482 -1.26 35.04 17.17
CA ARG A 482 -2.11 36.04 16.50
C ARG A 482 -1.54 36.47 15.16
N THR A 483 -0.23 36.62 15.04
CA THR A 483 0.44 36.94 13.76
C THR A 483 0.33 35.78 12.78
N GLN A 484 0.55 34.53 13.21
CA GLN A 484 0.36 33.34 12.38
C GLN A 484 -1.10 33.18 11.91
N LEU A 485 -2.07 33.35 12.81
CA LEU A 485 -3.49 33.30 12.43
C LEU A 485 -3.85 34.40 11.43
N LYS A 486 -3.28 35.59 11.61
CA LYS A 486 -3.46 36.69 10.67
C LYS A 486 -2.83 36.39 9.31
N GLU A 487 -1.63 35.82 9.28
CA GLU A 487 -0.94 35.43 8.04
C GLU A 487 -1.69 34.32 7.29
N ILE A 488 -2.24 33.33 8.01
CA ILE A 488 -3.10 32.28 7.42
C ILE A 488 -4.37 32.91 6.86
N THR A 489 -5.00 33.84 7.59
CA THR A 489 -6.22 34.52 7.13
C THR A 489 -5.93 35.39 5.91
N ASP A 490 -4.84 36.13 5.91
CA ASP A 490 -4.45 37.02 4.81
C ASP A 490 -4.04 36.20 3.57
N SER A 491 -3.30 35.11 3.74
CA SER A 491 -2.91 34.22 2.62
C SER A 491 -4.10 33.49 2.01
N THR A 492 -5.03 32.99 2.82
CA THR A 492 -6.26 32.35 2.33
C THR A 492 -7.16 33.37 1.63
N LEU A 493 -7.31 34.58 2.18
CA LEU A 493 -8.07 35.66 1.55
C LEU A 493 -7.46 36.05 0.19
N VAL A 494 -6.14 36.23 0.11
CA VAL A 494 -5.45 36.52 -1.17
C VAL A 494 -5.63 35.39 -2.18
N GLY A 495 -5.61 34.12 -1.73
CA GLY A 495 -5.89 32.97 -2.58
C GLY A 495 -7.31 33.01 -3.17
N LEU A 496 -8.31 33.21 -2.32
CA LEU A 496 -9.72 33.33 -2.72
C LEU A 496 -9.96 34.54 -3.63
N GLU A 497 -9.28 35.66 -3.39
CA GLU A 497 -9.39 36.86 -4.22
C GLU A 497 -8.78 36.66 -5.60
N LYS A 498 -7.67 35.90 -5.71
CA LYS A 498 -7.09 35.47 -6.99
C LYS A 498 -8.03 34.53 -7.75
N GLU A 499 -8.62 33.55 -7.07
CA GLU A 499 -9.59 32.63 -7.69
C GLU A 499 -10.83 33.38 -8.15
N ARG A 500 -11.36 34.30 -7.33
CA ARG A 500 -12.47 35.18 -7.69
C ARG A 500 -12.13 36.03 -8.90
N ALA A 501 -10.94 36.66 -8.95
CA ALA A 501 -10.51 37.43 -10.11
C ALA A 501 -10.39 36.57 -11.37
N LEU A 502 -9.84 35.36 -11.27
CA LEU A 502 -9.72 34.42 -12.38
C LEU A 502 -11.10 33.98 -12.88
N LEU A 503 -12.02 33.64 -11.97
CA LEU A 503 -13.40 33.29 -12.31
C LEU A 503 -14.12 34.44 -12.99
N ILE A 504 -13.97 35.68 -12.50
CA ILE A 504 -14.53 36.87 -13.14
C ILE A 504 -13.97 37.02 -14.55
N THR A 505 -12.64 36.94 -14.74
CA THR A 505 -12.06 37.05 -16.09
C THR A 505 -12.57 35.96 -17.03
N ARG A 506 -12.65 34.70 -16.57
CA ARG A 506 -13.19 33.60 -17.36
C ARG A 506 -14.67 33.80 -17.70
N ALA A 507 -15.46 34.28 -16.75
CA ALA A 507 -16.87 34.62 -16.98
C ALA A 507 -17.00 35.74 -18.02
N THR A 508 -16.21 36.82 -17.92
CA THR A 508 -16.24 37.92 -18.90
C THR A 508 -15.84 37.47 -20.30
N VAL A 509 -14.88 36.54 -20.42
CA VAL A 509 -14.49 35.96 -21.73
C VAL A 509 -15.62 35.09 -22.28
N ALA A 510 -16.27 34.29 -21.44
CA ALA A 510 -17.41 33.48 -21.86
C ALA A 510 -18.60 34.35 -22.29
N GLU A 511 -18.89 35.43 -21.56
CA GLU A 511 -19.91 36.42 -21.93
C GLU A 511 -19.58 37.09 -23.28
N ALA A 512 -18.31 37.47 -23.50
CA ALA A 512 -17.86 38.03 -24.78
C ALA A 512 -18.04 37.03 -25.94
N GLN A 513 -17.70 35.76 -25.74
CA GLN A 513 -17.90 34.70 -26.75
C GLN A 513 -19.39 34.50 -27.08
N VAL A 514 -20.27 34.56 -26.08
CA VAL A 514 -21.71 34.48 -26.30
C VAL A 514 -22.21 35.68 -27.10
N LEU A 515 -21.72 36.89 -26.80
CA LEU A 515 -22.04 38.09 -27.57
C LEU A 515 -21.53 38.01 -29.02
N GLU A 516 -20.33 37.48 -29.25
CA GLU A 516 -19.80 37.25 -30.61
C GLU A 516 -20.65 36.25 -31.40
N LEU A 517 -21.07 35.15 -30.76
CA LEU A 517 -21.97 34.17 -31.38
C LEU A 517 -23.34 34.77 -31.68
N GLN A 518 -23.87 35.59 -30.77
CA GLN A 518 -25.13 36.28 -30.96
C GLN A 518 -25.05 37.30 -32.11
N ASP A 519 -23.99 38.11 -32.17
CA ASP A 519 -23.74 39.05 -33.26
C ASP A 519 -23.54 38.33 -34.60
N TYR A 520 -22.86 37.18 -34.60
CA TYR A 520 -22.76 36.32 -35.78
C TYR A 520 -24.15 35.85 -36.23
N ILE A 521 -24.98 35.36 -35.31
CA ILE A 521 -26.34 34.94 -35.62
C ILE A 521 -27.12 36.12 -36.21
N ASP A 522 -27.14 37.28 -35.56
CA ASP A 522 -27.93 38.44 -35.98
C ASP A 522 -27.47 39.00 -37.33
N ASN A 523 -26.16 39.13 -37.54
CA ASN A 523 -25.59 39.58 -38.82
C ASN A 523 -25.88 38.60 -39.95
N HIS A 524 -25.71 37.30 -39.72
CA HIS A 524 -25.91 36.29 -40.75
C HIS A 524 -27.40 36.05 -41.02
N LEU A 525 -28.28 36.07 -40.01
CA LEU A 525 -29.73 35.99 -40.20
C LEU A 525 -30.26 37.17 -41.02
N GLY A 526 -29.79 38.39 -40.74
CA GLY A 526 -30.16 39.58 -41.51
C GLY A 526 -29.74 39.46 -42.97
N ARG A 527 -28.49 39.05 -43.23
CA ARG A 527 -27.97 38.79 -44.58
C ARG A 527 -28.74 37.69 -45.30
N TYR A 528 -29.03 36.57 -44.63
CA TYR A 528 -29.82 35.49 -45.21
C TYR A 528 -31.24 35.94 -45.52
N LYS A 529 -31.90 36.70 -44.64
CA LYS A 529 -33.23 37.26 -44.91
C LYS A 529 -33.23 38.21 -46.11
N GLN A 530 -32.22 39.07 -46.23
CA GLN A 530 -32.07 39.99 -47.36
C GLN A 530 -31.78 39.24 -48.66
N GLU A 531 -30.92 38.22 -48.63
CA GLU A 531 -30.61 37.40 -49.80
C GLU A 531 -31.83 36.56 -50.22
N ILE A 532 -32.58 35.99 -49.27
CA ILE A 532 -33.88 35.34 -49.55
C ILE A 532 -34.84 36.33 -50.21
N THR A 533 -34.91 37.57 -49.72
CA THR A 533 -35.80 38.60 -50.29
C THR A 533 -35.33 39.04 -51.69
N ARG A 534 -34.02 39.18 -51.91
CA ARG A 534 -33.42 39.47 -53.22
C ARG A 534 -33.68 38.33 -54.20
N LEU A 535 -33.47 37.08 -53.78
CA LEU A 535 -33.77 35.89 -54.58
C LEU A 535 -35.24 35.84 -54.95
N ARG A 536 -36.16 36.08 -54.01
CA ARG A 536 -37.60 36.21 -54.29
C ARG A 536 -37.92 37.31 -55.32
N ARG A 537 -37.20 38.44 -55.26
CA ARG A 537 -37.34 39.55 -56.22
C ARG A 537 -36.82 39.21 -57.63
N VAL A 538 -35.66 38.55 -57.71
CA VAL A 538 -35.08 38.07 -58.99
C VAL A 538 -35.95 36.98 -59.63
N HIS A 539 -36.64 36.18 -58.81
CA HIS A 539 -37.59 35.16 -59.26
C HIS A 539 -39.02 35.71 -59.48
N GLY A 540 -39.21 37.05 -59.47
CA GLY A 540 -40.48 37.68 -59.86
C GLY A 540 -41.60 37.65 -58.81
N ILE A 541 -41.31 37.31 -57.55
CA ILE A 541 -42.30 37.19 -56.45
C ILE A 541 -42.42 38.51 -55.66
N GLN A 542 -42.32 39.67 -56.31
CA GLN A 542 -42.58 40.96 -55.68
C GLN A 542 -43.97 41.46 -56.08
N GLU A 543 -44.94 41.29 -55.20
CA GLU A 543 -46.28 41.87 -55.34
C GLU A 543 -46.18 43.40 -55.46
N ALA A 544 -46.78 43.92 -56.53
CA ALA A 544 -47.11 45.31 -56.65
C ALA A 544 -48.13 45.71 -55.56
N GLY A 545 -47.83 46.80 -54.85
CA GLY A 545 -48.81 47.77 -54.38
C GLY A 545 -50.04 47.25 -53.63
N ARG A 546 -49.95 47.27 -52.30
CA ARG A 546 -51.09 47.41 -51.38
C ARG A 546 -52.17 48.33 -51.96
N SER A 547 -53.34 47.76 -52.26
CA SER A 547 -54.60 48.49 -52.39
C SER A 547 -55.62 47.81 -51.48
N GLN A 548 -55.92 48.50 -50.39
CA GLN A 548 -57.19 48.62 -49.64
C GLN A 548 -58.17 47.43 -49.52
N SER A 549 -58.79 47.38 -48.33
CA SER A 549 -60.03 46.69 -47.96
C SER A 549 -59.82 45.24 -47.48
N ALA A 550 -60.34 44.77 -46.34
CA ALA A 550 -61.33 45.29 -45.41
C ALA A 550 -61.08 44.75 -44.00
N ASN A 551 -61.50 45.53 -43.01
CA ASN A 551 -61.89 45.06 -41.69
C ASN A 551 -62.86 43.87 -41.80
N SER A 552 -62.68 42.84 -40.98
CA SER A 552 -63.73 42.36 -40.06
C SER A 552 -63.35 41.01 -39.46
N SER A 553 -63.57 40.89 -38.14
CA SER A 553 -63.97 39.66 -37.44
C SER A 553 -62.88 38.58 -37.30
N LEU A 554 -62.66 37.91 -36.16
CA LEU A 554 -63.42 37.74 -34.92
C LEU A 554 -62.48 36.99 -33.96
N ARG A 555 -62.45 37.42 -32.69
CA ARG A 555 -62.01 36.70 -31.48
C ARG A 555 -60.59 36.16 -31.35
#